data_AF-A0A242NG23-F1
#
_entry.id   AF-A0A242NG23-F1
#
_cell.length_a   1.000
_cell.length_b   1.000
_cell.length_c   1.000
_cell.angle_alpha   90.00
_cell.angle_beta   90.00
_cell.angle_gamma   90.00
#
_symmetry.space_group_name_H-M   'P 1'
#
loop_
_entity.id
_entity.type
_entity.pdbx_description
1 polymer ?
#
loop_
_entity_poly.entity_id
_entity_poly.type
_entity_poly.pdbx_seq_one_letter_code
_entity_poly.pdbx_strand_id
1 'polypeptide(L)'
;MFRIKINNEVSLGKIDYDDETVCEAIHSTYPEYHYDISLIWNDFVIPLDRRGDISEMYNDIIRMLNALKRNEKDFSISFLSSTFSAQWSIHVESENLRIIPKWITVSFSDLQPYDNQQNSILIVPTVEFINEWNNLLKIIKDDLINVGYNENLEDFYYLKTL
;
A
#
# COMPACT_ATOMS: atom_id res chain seq x y z
N MET A 1 9.75 -7.34 11.10
CA MET A 1 10.14 -6.02 10.57
C MET A 1 9.21 -5.66 9.44
N PHE A 2 8.70 -4.43 9.37
CA PHE A 2 7.91 -3.94 8.24
C PHE A 2 8.67 -2.83 7.55
N ARG A 3 8.78 -2.88 6.22
CA ARG A 3 9.40 -1.82 5.43
C ARG A 3 8.90 -1.84 4.01
N ILE A 4 8.78 -0.67 3.39
CA ILE A 4 8.47 -0.52 1.97
C ILE A 4 9.70 0.10 1.30
N LYS A 5 10.29 -0.63 0.35
CA LYS A 5 11.34 -0.10 -0.53
C LYS A 5 10.76 0.13 -1.90
N ILE A 6 11.25 1.16 -2.56
CA ILE A 6 10.72 1.59 -3.85
C ILE A 6 11.86 1.97 -4.78
N ASN A 7 11.76 1.54 -6.03
CA ASN A 7 12.59 2.04 -7.10
C ASN A 7 11.90 3.25 -7.73
N ASN A 8 12.57 4.40 -7.67
CA ASN A 8 12.04 5.66 -8.20
C ASN A 8 12.41 5.88 -9.67
N GLU A 9 13.20 5.00 -10.27
CA GLU A 9 13.55 5.07 -11.69
C GLU A 9 12.45 4.46 -12.56
N VAL A 10 11.28 5.12 -12.58
CA VAL A 10 10.15 4.73 -13.43
C VAL A 10 9.80 5.82 -14.42
N SER A 11 9.44 5.44 -15.64
CA SER A 11 8.91 6.36 -16.63
C SER A 11 7.45 6.68 -16.31
N LEU A 12 7.15 7.96 -16.10
CA LEU A 12 5.78 8.41 -15.93
C LEU A 12 5.06 8.52 -17.28
N GLY A 13 3.76 8.21 -17.27
CA GLY A 13 2.86 8.35 -18.39
C GLY A 13 2.44 9.81 -18.61
N LYS A 14 1.22 9.99 -19.12
CA LYS A 14 0.59 11.29 -19.31
C LYS A 14 -0.72 11.33 -18.54
N ILE A 15 -1.17 12.53 -18.22
CA ILE A 15 -2.49 12.73 -17.63
C ILE A 15 -3.55 12.17 -18.58
N ASP A 16 -4.44 11.35 -18.02
CA ASP A 16 -5.71 11.02 -18.62
C ASP A 16 -6.77 11.94 -18.02
N TYR A 17 -7.48 12.67 -18.89
CA TYR A 17 -8.49 13.64 -18.46
C TYR A 17 -9.83 12.97 -18.14
N ASP A 18 -9.97 11.68 -18.46
CA ASP A 18 -11.15 10.89 -18.13
C ASP A 18 -11.03 10.22 -16.75
N ASP A 19 -9.86 10.27 -16.10
CA ASP A 19 -9.69 9.76 -14.73
C ASP A 19 -10.41 10.66 -13.71
N GLU A 20 -11.27 10.06 -12.88
CA GLU A 20 -12.04 10.77 -11.86
C GLU A 20 -11.49 10.51 -10.45
N THR A 21 -10.86 9.34 -10.23
CA THR A 21 -10.38 8.89 -8.92
C THR A 21 -8.86 8.83 -8.83
N VAL A 22 -8.30 8.85 -7.61
CA VAL A 22 -6.86 8.61 -7.41
C VAL A 22 -6.44 7.21 -7.88
N CYS A 23 -7.27 6.18 -7.74
CA CYS A 23 -6.95 4.83 -8.21
C CYS A 23 -6.71 4.81 -9.73
N GLU A 24 -7.63 5.40 -10.49
CA GLU A 24 -7.50 5.55 -11.95
C GLU A 24 -6.27 6.37 -12.31
N ALA A 25 -6.08 7.51 -11.65
CA ALA A 25 -4.92 8.36 -11.89
C ALA A 25 -3.58 7.65 -11.61
N ILE A 26 -3.49 6.82 -10.57
CA ILE A 26 -2.31 5.97 -10.32
C ILE A 26 -2.13 5.00 -11.48
N HIS A 27 -3.19 4.29 -11.88
CA HIS A 27 -3.14 3.34 -12.98
C HIS A 27 -2.65 3.99 -14.29
N SER A 28 -3.15 5.17 -14.62
CA SER A 28 -2.80 5.90 -15.85
C SER A 28 -1.40 6.54 -15.77
N THR A 29 -0.97 6.97 -14.59
CA THR A 29 0.35 7.59 -14.35
C THR A 29 1.50 6.62 -14.56
N TYR A 30 1.34 5.34 -14.21
CA TYR A 30 2.38 4.33 -14.40
C TYR A 30 2.02 3.44 -15.60
N PRO A 31 2.65 3.64 -16.78
CA PRO A 31 2.23 2.98 -18.03
C PRO A 31 2.58 1.49 -18.09
N GLU A 32 3.54 1.03 -17.29
CA GLU A 32 4.08 -0.32 -17.33
C GLU A 32 3.91 -1.02 -15.98
N TYR A 33 3.65 -2.34 -16.03
CA TYR A 33 3.64 -3.19 -14.85
C TYR A 33 5.07 -3.53 -14.47
N HIS A 34 5.61 -2.83 -13.47
CA HIS A 34 6.95 -3.09 -12.92
C HIS A 34 6.84 -3.37 -11.44
N TYR A 35 7.38 -4.51 -11.00
CA TYR A 35 7.57 -4.81 -9.58
C TYR A 35 8.68 -3.93 -8.98
N ASP A 36 8.40 -2.65 -8.88
CA ASP A 36 9.26 -1.56 -8.44
C ASP A 36 9.15 -1.30 -6.93
N ILE A 37 8.19 -1.94 -6.27
CA ILE A 37 8.00 -1.87 -4.82
C ILE A 37 8.33 -3.23 -4.20
N SER A 38 9.06 -3.21 -3.09
CA SER A 38 9.30 -4.37 -2.24
C SER A 38 8.71 -4.10 -0.86
N LEU A 39 7.60 -4.75 -0.56
CA LEU A 39 7.02 -4.77 0.78
C LEU A 39 7.69 -5.90 1.57
N ILE A 40 8.50 -5.51 2.55
CA ILE A 40 9.23 -6.41 3.44
C ILE A 40 8.33 -6.69 4.64
N TRP A 41 7.91 -7.95 4.76
CA TRP A 41 7.08 -8.46 5.84
C TRP A 41 7.86 -9.52 6.62
N ASN A 42 8.42 -9.14 7.76
CA ASN A 42 9.40 -9.96 8.49
C ASN A 42 10.57 -10.36 7.58
N ASP A 43 10.72 -11.64 7.29
CA ASP A 43 11.76 -12.20 6.42
C ASP A 43 11.25 -12.44 4.99
N PHE A 44 10.01 -12.06 4.70
CA PHE A 44 9.38 -12.23 3.41
C PHE A 44 9.43 -10.93 2.60
N VAL A 45 9.68 -11.06 1.31
CA VAL A 45 9.63 -9.94 0.36
C VAL A 45 8.48 -10.17 -0.58
N ILE A 46 7.58 -9.19 -0.63
CA ILE A 46 6.40 -9.16 -1.47
C ILE A 46 6.65 -8.10 -2.54
N PRO A 47 6.96 -8.50 -3.79
CA PRO A 47 7.03 -7.57 -4.90
C PRO A 47 5.63 -7.02 -5.19
N LEU A 48 5.53 -5.70 -5.37
CA LEU A 48 4.31 -5.01 -5.75
C LEU A 48 4.61 -4.06 -6.91
N ASP A 49 3.60 -3.78 -7.72
CA ASP A 49 3.67 -2.80 -8.79
C ASP A 49 2.73 -1.62 -8.55
N ARG A 50 3.09 -0.42 -9.02
CA ARG A 50 2.23 0.76 -8.83
C ARG A 50 0.97 0.73 -9.69
N ARG A 51 1.05 0.24 -10.93
CA ARG A 51 -0.02 0.30 -11.94
C ARG A 51 -1.17 -0.65 -11.62
N GLY A 52 -0.87 -1.86 -11.21
CA GLY A 52 -1.80 -2.90 -10.79
C GLY A 52 -2.03 -2.86 -9.30
N ASP A 53 -1.04 -3.29 -8.51
CA ASP A 53 -1.26 -3.50 -7.08
C ASP A 53 -1.61 -2.21 -6.32
N ILE A 54 -0.80 -1.16 -6.41
CA ILE A 54 -1.05 0.05 -5.61
C ILE A 54 -2.31 0.79 -6.07
N SER A 55 -2.59 0.82 -7.37
CA SER A 55 -3.82 1.46 -7.88
C SER A 55 -5.08 0.76 -7.36
N GLU A 56 -5.09 -0.58 -7.36
CA GLU A 56 -6.21 -1.39 -6.87
C GLU A 56 -6.35 -1.32 -5.34
N MET A 57 -5.23 -1.26 -4.62
CA MET A 57 -5.21 -1.24 -3.15
C MET A 57 -5.33 0.15 -2.52
N TYR A 58 -5.22 1.24 -3.29
CA TYR A 58 -5.08 2.59 -2.76
C TYR A 58 -6.16 2.92 -1.71
N ASN A 59 -7.44 2.67 -2.03
CA ASN A 59 -8.54 2.98 -1.12
C ASN A 59 -8.51 2.13 0.17
N ASP A 60 -8.09 0.87 0.09
CA ASP A 60 -7.89 0.02 1.26
C ASP A 60 -6.71 0.48 2.13
N ILE A 61 -5.62 0.95 1.51
CA ILE A 61 -4.47 1.56 2.20
C ILE A 61 -4.95 2.81 2.95
N ILE A 62 -5.69 3.71 2.29
CA ILE A 62 -6.20 4.94 2.92
C ILE A 62 -7.17 4.61 4.07
N ARG A 63 -8.06 3.64 3.88
CA ARG A 63 -8.97 3.17 4.92
C ARG A 63 -8.22 2.65 6.14
N MET A 64 -7.19 1.83 5.92
CA MET A 64 -6.31 1.32 6.98
C MET A 64 -5.64 2.46 7.76
N LEU A 65 -5.01 3.41 7.06
CA LEU A 65 -4.29 4.51 7.69
C LEU A 65 -5.22 5.45 8.45
N ASN A 66 -6.44 5.69 7.95
CA ASN A 66 -7.44 6.46 8.64
C ASN A 66 -7.96 5.76 9.90
N ALA A 67 -8.17 4.44 9.88
CA ALA A 67 -8.53 3.67 11.07
C ALA A 67 -7.47 3.80 12.17
N LEU A 68 -6.19 3.68 11.79
CA LEU A 68 -5.07 3.88 12.71
C LEU A 68 -5.01 5.31 13.26
N LYS A 69 -5.18 6.34 12.42
CA LYS A 69 -5.24 7.75 12.85
C LYS A 69 -6.41 8.04 13.81
N ARG A 70 -7.52 7.31 13.67
CA ARG A 70 -8.69 7.37 14.58
C ARG A 70 -8.49 6.57 15.87
N ASN A 71 -7.33 5.93 16.06
CA ASN A 71 -7.03 5.04 17.18
C ASN A 71 -8.01 3.86 17.31
N GLU A 72 -8.53 3.36 16.19
CA GLU A 72 -9.31 2.12 16.18
C GLU A 72 -8.46 0.97 16.71
N LYS A 73 -8.99 0.19 17.65
CA LYS A 73 -8.23 -0.86 18.34
C LYS A 73 -8.14 -2.16 17.57
N ASP A 74 -9.24 -2.57 16.96
CA ASP A 74 -9.37 -3.85 16.28
C ASP A 74 -10.16 -3.64 15.00
N PHE A 75 -9.56 -3.99 13.86
CA PHE A 75 -10.20 -3.89 12.56
C PHE A 75 -9.56 -4.85 11.56
N SER A 76 -10.18 -4.99 10.39
CA SER A 76 -9.61 -5.77 9.30
C SER A 76 -9.69 -5.00 7.99
N ILE A 77 -8.71 -5.24 7.14
CA ILE A 77 -8.62 -4.68 5.79
C ILE A 77 -8.38 -5.85 4.83
N SER A 78 -9.10 -5.84 3.72
CA SER A 78 -8.94 -6.82 2.65
C SER A 78 -8.35 -6.10 1.46
N PHE A 79 -7.09 -6.35 1.17
CA PHE A 79 -6.46 -5.88 -0.05
C PHE A 79 -6.80 -6.86 -1.17
N LEU A 80 -7.36 -6.32 -2.26
CA LEU A 80 -7.77 -7.09 -3.41
C LEU A 80 -7.06 -6.57 -4.65
N SER A 81 -5.88 -7.12 -4.90
CA SER A 81 -5.18 -6.96 -6.16
C SER A 81 -4.90 -8.29 -6.84
N SER A 82 -4.75 -8.25 -8.16
CA SER A 82 -4.39 -9.36 -9.02
C SER A 82 -3.15 -10.16 -8.58
N THR A 83 -2.11 -9.51 -8.05
CA THR A 83 -0.89 -10.20 -7.57
C THR A 83 -0.71 -10.15 -6.04
N PHE A 84 -1.50 -9.31 -5.38
CA PHE A 84 -1.59 -9.19 -3.94
C PHE A 84 -3.05 -9.18 -3.44
N SER A 85 -3.56 -10.34 -3.07
CA SER A 85 -4.83 -10.52 -2.38
C SER A 85 -4.59 -11.10 -0.99
N ALA A 86 -4.92 -10.32 0.05
CA ALA A 86 -4.73 -10.71 1.44
C ALA A 86 -5.74 -10.00 2.35
N GLN A 87 -6.10 -10.66 3.45
CA GLN A 87 -6.84 -10.02 4.54
C GLN A 87 -5.91 -9.85 5.74
N TRP A 88 -5.85 -8.64 6.29
CA TRP A 88 -5.06 -8.33 7.47
C TRP A 88 -6.00 -8.03 8.63
N SER A 89 -5.93 -8.84 9.70
CA SER A 89 -6.55 -8.53 10.99
C SER A 89 -5.55 -7.73 11.84
N ILE A 90 -5.89 -6.51 12.18
CA ILE A 90 -5.01 -5.55 12.85
C ILE A 90 -5.51 -5.29 14.27
N HIS A 91 -4.62 -5.49 15.23
CA HIS A 91 -4.83 -5.22 16.65
C HIS A 91 -3.81 -4.18 17.13
N VAL A 92 -4.29 -3.08 17.71
CA VAL A 92 -3.43 -2.01 18.25
C VAL A 92 -3.10 -2.30 19.72
N GLU A 93 -1.88 -2.76 19.96
CA GLU A 93 -1.35 -3.14 21.27
C GLU A 93 -0.42 -2.04 21.82
N SER A 94 -1.00 -1.11 22.56
CA SER A 94 -0.28 0.07 23.10
C SER A 94 0.37 0.90 21.98
N GLU A 95 1.68 0.83 21.79
CA GLU A 95 2.43 1.54 20.74
C GLU A 95 2.66 0.69 19.48
N ASN A 96 2.40 -0.62 19.54
CA ASN A 96 2.63 -1.55 18.45
C ASN A 96 1.33 -1.98 17.77
N LEU A 97 1.46 -2.40 16.52
CA LEU A 97 0.46 -3.15 15.79
C LEU A 97 0.84 -4.62 15.83
N ARG A 98 -0.14 -5.47 16.11
CA ARG A 98 -0.11 -6.89 15.83
C ARG A 98 -1.00 -7.16 14.62
N ILE A 99 -0.40 -7.56 13.51
CA ILE A 99 -1.12 -7.84 12.27
C ILE A 99 -1.04 -9.34 11.97
N ILE A 100 -2.21 -9.96 11.89
CA ILE A 100 -2.38 -11.38 11.57
C ILE A 100 -2.86 -11.46 10.12
N PRO A 101 -1.99 -11.86 9.18
CA PRO A 101 -2.36 -11.94 7.79
C PRO A 101 -3.03 -13.27 7.47
N LYS A 102 -4.00 -13.22 6.56
CA LYS A 102 -4.52 -14.34 5.80
C LYS A 102 -4.16 -14.10 4.34
N TRP A 103 -3.20 -14.86 3.84
CA TRP A 103 -2.78 -14.78 2.44
C TRP A 103 -3.77 -15.53 1.55
N ILE A 104 -4.12 -14.95 0.39
CA ILE A 104 -5.06 -15.57 -0.56
C ILE A 104 -4.33 -15.80 -1.88
N THR A 105 -3.91 -14.73 -2.54
CA THR A 105 -3.11 -14.76 -3.76
C THR A 105 -1.99 -13.75 -3.60
N VAL A 106 -0.83 -14.18 -3.09
CA VAL A 106 0.31 -13.29 -2.91
C VAL A 106 1.54 -13.90 -3.55
N SER A 107 2.17 -13.15 -4.44
CA SER A 107 3.47 -13.49 -4.98
C SER A 107 4.57 -13.09 -3.99
N PHE A 108 5.47 -14.00 -3.67
CA PHE A 108 6.64 -13.74 -2.82
C PHE A 108 7.91 -13.90 -3.67
N SER A 109 8.93 -13.08 -3.43
CA SER A 109 10.20 -13.18 -4.17
C SER A 109 10.99 -14.45 -3.85
N ASP A 110 10.87 -14.96 -2.62
CA ASP A 110 11.62 -16.12 -2.12
C ASP A 110 10.68 -17.19 -1.54
N LEU A 111 10.73 -17.41 -0.22
CA LEU A 111 9.92 -18.39 0.49
C LEU A 111 8.52 -17.82 0.72
N GLN A 112 7.49 -18.60 0.38
CA GLN A 112 6.12 -18.27 0.78
C GLN A 112 5.91 -18.64 2.27
N PRO A 113 5.34 -17.74 3.10
CA PRO A 113 4.94 -18.09 4.45
C PRO A 113 3.86 -19.18 4.42
N TYR A 114 3.95 -20.13 5.34
CA TYR A 114 2.81 -21.01 5.63
C TYR A 114 1.75 -20.22 6.39
N ASP A 115 0.49 -20.38 6.00
CA ASP A 115 -0.63 -19.78 6.70
C ASP A 115 -0.65 -20.18 8.18
N ASN A 116 -0.97 -19.22 9.05
CA ASN A 116 -1.09 -19.39 10.51
C ASN A 116 0.20 -19.81 11.25
N GLN A 117 1.38 -19.65 10.65
CA GLN A 117 2.63 -19.76 11.40
C GLN A 117 3.00 -18.46 12.12
N GLN A 118 3.67 -18.57 13.27
CA GLN A 118 4.00 -17.41 14.10
C GLN A 118 4.92 -16.40 13.41
N ASN A 119 5.73 -16.85 12.43
CA ASN A 119 6.59 -16.01 11.60
C ASN A 119 5.81 -15.14 10.59
N SER A 120 4.55 -15.44 10.31
CA SER A 120 3.71 -14.62 9.44
C SER A 120 3.02 -13.48 10.20
N ILE A 121 2.94 -13.53 11.53
CA ILE A 121 2.39 -12.44 12.34
C ILE A 121 3.42 -11.30 12.37
N LEU A 122 2.96 -10.09 12.01
CA LEU A 122 3.79 -8.89 12.07
C LEU A 122 3.54 -8.16 13.39
N ILE A 123 4.63 -7.86 14.10
CA ILE A 123 4.62 -6.94 15.24
C ILE A 123 5.53 -5.77 14.88
N VAL A 124 4.99 -4.55 14.89
CA VAL A 124 5.68 -3.35 14.42
C VAL A 124 5.20 -2.11 15.18
N PRO A 125 6.06 -1.12 15.46
CA PRO A 125 5.61 0.16 15.99
C PRO A 125 4.61 0.84 15.05
N THR A 126 3.50 1.34 15.62
CA THR A 126 2.40 1.95 14.85
C THR A 126 2.90 3.13 14.01
N VAL A 127 3.77 3.96 14.59
CA VAL A 127 4.35 5.13 13.92
C VAL A 127 5.21 4.72 12.73
N GLU A 128 6.06 3.70 12.88
CA GLU A 128 6.92 3.22 11.79
C GLU A 128 6.07 2.65 10.65
N PHE A 129 5.07 1.83 10.96
CA PHE A 129 4.16 1.27 9.97
C PHE A 129 3.43 2.36 9.15
N ILE A 130 2.89 3.38 9.82
CA ILE A 130 2.23 4.51 9.16
C ILE A 130 3.22 5.30 8.28
N ASN A 131 4.45 5.51 8.77
CA ASN A 131 5.45 6.27 8.04
C ASN A 131 5.89 5.57 6.75
N GLU A 132 6.05 4.25 6.76
CA GLU A 132 6.41 3.48 5.55
C GLU A 132 5.35 3.66 4.45
N TRP A 133 4.06 3.57 4.79
CA TRP A 133 2.98 3.83 3.84
C TRP A 133 2.92 5.29 3.38
N ASN A 134 3.05 6.24 4.31
CA ASN A 134 3.05 7.65 3.96
C ASN A 134 4.20 8.03 3.02
N ASN A 135 5.37 7.41 3.18
CA ASN A 135 6.51 7.63 2.29
C ASN A 135 6.21 7.15 0.86
N LEU A 136 5.62 5.97 0.70
CA LEU A 136 5.15 5.48 -0.59
C LEU A 136 4.10 6.41 -1.22
N LEU A 137 3.07 6.76 -0.45
CA LEU A 137 1.97 7.62 -0.91
C LEU A 137 2.44 9.04 -1.28
N LYS A 138 3.47 9.54 -0.61
CA LYS A 138 4.08 10.84 -0.94
C LYS A 138 4.75 10.81 -2.31
N ILE A 139 5.50 9.75 -2.61
CA ILE A 139 6.10 9.58 -3.94
C ILE A 139 5.00 9.53 -5.02
N ILE A 140 3.94 8.75 -4.76
CA ILE A 140 2.81 8.66 -5.68
C ILE A 140 2.15 10.03 -5.89
N LYS A 141 1.89 10.78 -4.80
CA LYS A 141 1.36 12.14 -4.87
C LYS A 141 2.23 13.04 -5.74
N ASP A 142 3.53 13.03 -5.52
CA ASP A 142 4.47 13.87 -6.27
C ASP A 142 4.45 13.51 -7.76
N ASP A 143 4.39 12.22 -8.10
CA ASP A 143 4.28 11.73 -9.48
C ASP A 143 2.94 12.12 -10.14
N LEU A 144 1.82 12.00 -9.42
CA LEU A 144 0.50 12.46 -9.90
C LEU A 144 0.52 13.96 -10.24
N ILE A 145 1.07 14.78 -9.34
CA ILE A 145 1.19 16.24 -9.54
C ILE A 145 2.11 16.54 -10.73
N ASN A 146 3.23 15.82 -10.85
CA ASN A 146 4.18 16.00 -11.95
C ASN A 146 3.55 15.73 -13.32
N VAL A 147 2.66 14.75 -13.41
CA VAL A 147 1.94 14.40 -14.64
C VAL A 147 0.77 15.36 -14.94
N GLY A 148 0.27 16.07 -13.92
CA GLY A 148 -0.69 17.17 -14.07
C GLY A 148 -1.99 16.99 -13.27
N TYR A 149 -2.15 15.91 -12.52
CA TYR A 149 -3.29 15.72 -11.63
C TYR A 149 -3.23 16.69 -10.44
N ASN A 150 -4.37 16.86 -9.78
CA ASN A 150 -4.49 17.77 -8.65
C ASN A 150 -5.58 17.29 -7.68
N GLU A 151 -5.90 18.11 -6.69
CA GLU A 151 -6.84 17.79 -5.61
C GLU A 151 -8.31 17.63 -6.03
N ASN A 152 -8.62 17.80 -7.32
CA ASN A 152 -9.96 17.56 -7.85
C ASN A 152 -10.31 16.07 -8.00
N LEU A 153 -9.30 15.17 -7.97
CA LEU A 153 -9.56 13.74 -7.99
C LEU A 153 -10.32 13.28 -6.74
N GLU A 154 -11.27 12.37 -6.92
CA GLU A 154 -11.91 11.67 -5.80
C GLU A 154 -10.86 10.89 -4.99
N ASP A 155 -11.06 10.84 -3.67
CA ASP A 155 -10.14 10.20 -2.71
C ASP A 155 -8.74 10.85 -2.57
N PHE A 156 -8.51 12.05 -3.12
CA PHE A 156 -7.24 12.77 -2.96
C PHE A 156 -7.00 13.35 -1.55
N TYR A 157 -8.04 13.42 -0.71
CA TYR A 157 -7.98 14.12 0.58
C TYR A 157 -6.83 13.64 1.48
N TYR A 158 -6.54 12.34 1.52
CA TYR A 158 -5.45 11.83 2.34
C TYR A 158 -4.09 12.34 1.85
N LEU A 159 -3.84 12.32 0.53
CA LEU A 159 -2.59 12.79 -0.08
C LEU A 159 -2.34 14.27 0.20
N LYS A 160 -3.39 15.10 0.29
CA LYS A 160 -3.27 16.52 0.67
C LYS A 160 -2.59 16.72 2.03
N THR A 161 -2.71 15.74 2.93
CA THR A 161 -2.12 15.80 4.29
C THR A 161 -0.66 15.35 4.39
N LEU A 162 -0.08 14.85 3.28
CA LEU A 162 1.29 14.32 3.20
C LEU A 162 2.33 15.33 2.68
#